data_AF-A0A197JAQ4-F1
#
_entry.id   AF-A0A197JAQ4-F1
#
_cell.length_a   1.000
_cell.length_b   1.000
_cell.length_c   1.000
_cell.angle_alpha   90.00
_cell.angle_beta   90.00
_cell.angle_gamma   90.00
#
_symmetry.space_group_name_H-M   'P 1'
#
loop_
_entity.id
_entity.type
_entity.pdbx_description
1 polymer ?
#
loop_
_entity_poly.entity_id
_entity_poly.type
_entity_poly.pdbx_seq_one_letter_code
_entity_poly.pdbx_strand_id
1 'polypeptide(L)' 'KARAIGPTEAIKKGARVDDVVVHGNWSSSIIFDRFYRLTSASAVNFTSLVLS' A
#
# COMPACT_ATOMS: atom_id res chain seq x y z
N LYS A 1 -6.62 -12.50 -3.74
CA LYS A 1 -6.47 -11.73 -2.47
C LYS A 1 -5.26 -12.17 -1.63
N ALA A 2 -4.99 -13.48 -1.45
CA ALA A 2 -3.85 -13.96 -0.66
C ALA A 2 -2.46 -13.44 -1.09
N ARG A 3 -2.20 -13.32 -2.40
CA ARG A 3 -0.93 -12.77 -2.95
C ARG A 3 -0.60 -11.34 -2.48
N ALA A 4 -1.59 -10.56 -2.06
CA ALA A 4 -1.37 -9.18 -1.65
C ALA A 4 -1.02 -9.00 -0.16
N ILE A 5 -1.14 -10.05 0.66
CA ILE A 5 -0.94 -9.97 2.11
C ILE A 5 0.53 -9.60 2.42
N GLY A 6 1.48 -10.40 1.93
CA GLY A 6 2.92 -10.15 2.14
C GLY A 6 3.37 -8.76 1.67
N PRO A 7 3.12 -8.39 0.41
CA PRO A 7 3.35 -7.04 -0.11
C PRO A 7 2.74 -5.92 0.75
N THR A 8 1.49 -6.08 1.20
CA THR A 8 0.83 -5.06 2.02
C THR A 8 1.50 -4.92 3.38
N GLU A 9 1.85 -6.03 4.03
CA GLU A 9 2.56 -6.01 5.31
C GLU A 9 3.99 -5.46 5.17
N ALA A 10 4.66 -5.71 4.05
CA ALA A 10 5.97 -5.13 3.76
C ALA A 10 5.87 -3.60 3.67
N ILE A 11 4.88 -3.06 2.93
CA ILE A 11 4.64 -1.60 2.86
C ILE A 11 4.32 -1.02 4.24
N LYS A 12 3.50 -1.69 5.06
CA LYS A 12 3.19 -1.23 6.42
C LYS A 12 4.44 -1.16 7.31
N LYS A 13 5.42 -2.03 7.08
CA LYS A 13 6.72 -2.03 7.77
C LYS A 13 7.76 -1.08 7.15
N GLY A 14 7.36 -0.28 6.17
CA GLY A 14 8.23 0.74 5.55
C GLY A 14 9.03 0.25 4.34
N ALA A 15 8.73 -0.92 3.78
CA ALA A 15 9.33 -1.34 2.52
C ALA A 15 8.96 -0.35 1.39
N ARG A 16 9.88 -0.15 0.46
CA ARG A 16 9.63 0.71 -0.70
C ARG A 16 8.64 0.03 -1.64
N VAL A 17 7.77 0.83 -2.25
CA VAL A 17 6.81 0.34 -3.25
C VAL A 17 7.53 -0.28 -4.44
N ASP A 18 8.67 0.28 -4.86
CA ASP A 18 9.47 -0.25 -5.96
C ASP A 18 9.95 -1.69 -5.69
N ASP A 19 10.42 -1.95 -4.46
CA ASP A 19 10.86 -3.28 -4.05
C ASP A 19 9.69 -4.27 -4.08
N VAL A 20 8.52 -3.84 -3.61
CA VAL A 20 7.31 -4.66 -3.64
C VAL A 20 6.85 -4.95 -5.08
N VAL A 21 6.96 -3.98 -5.98
CA VAL A 21 6.61 -4.15 -7.40
C VAL A 21 7.50 -5.17 -8.08
N VAL A 22 8.82 -5.05 -7.89
CA VAL A 22 9.83 -5.95 -8.47
C VAL A 22 9.69 -7.36 -7.90
N HIS A 23 9.76 -7.52 -6.57
CA HIS A 23 9.72 -8.84 -5.92
C HIS A 23 8.34 -9.48 -6.00
N GLY A 24 7.28 -8.68 -6.03
CA GLY A 24 5.92 -9.13 -6.20
C GLY A 24 5.55 -9.47 -7.64
N ASN A 25 6.45 -9.23 -8.61
CA ASN A 25 6.22 -9.40 -10.05
C ASN A 25 4.91 -8.73 -10.50
N TRP A 26 4.78 -7.44 -10.17
CA TRP A 26 3.64 -6.61 -10.56
C TRP A 26 3.97 -5.81 -11.81
N SER A 27 2.99 -5.64 -12.70
CA SER A 27 3.18 -4.89 -13.95
C SER A 27 3.48 -3.40 -13.72
N SER A 28 3.02 -2.82 -12.61
CA SER A 28 3.37 -1.48 -12.17
C SER A 28 2.97 -1.23 -10.70
N SER A 29 3.52 -0.18 -10.11
CA SER A 29 3.12 0.32 -8.79
C SER A 29 1.63 0.70 -8.73
N ILE A 30 1.10 1.30 -9.80
CA ILE A 30 -0.30 1.71 -9.90
C ILE A 30 -1.23 0.49 -9.83
N ILE A 31 -0.89 -0.59 -10.56
CA ILE A 31 -1.69 -1.82 -10.56
C ILE A 31 -1.68 -2.44 -9.16
N PHE A 32 -0.52 -2.50 -8.51
CA PHE A 32 -0.41 -3.00 -7.15
C PHE A 32 -1.24 -2.16 -6.17
N ASP A 33 -1.07 -0.83 -6.16
CA ASP A 33 -1.72 0.06 -5.20
C ASP A 33 -3.26 0.08 -5.38
N ARG A 34 -3.74 0.11 -6.63
CA ARG A 34 -5.17 0.23 -6.92
C ARG A 34 -5.97 -1.05 -6.70
N PHE A 35 -5.39 -2.21 -7.03
CA PHE A 35 -6.14 -3.47 -7.11
C PHE A 35 -5.71 -4.51 -6.06
N TYR A 36 -4.52 -4.39 -5.49
CA TYR A 36 -3.96 -5.42 -4.62
C TYR A 36 -3.69 -4.93 -3.21
N ARG A 37 -3.23 -3.69 -3.01
CA ARG A 37 -2.93 -3.16 -1.67
C ARG A 37 -4.17 -3.16 -0.78
N LEU A 38 -4.14 -3.99 0.28
CA LEU A 38 -5.32 -4.23 1.12
C LEU A 38 -5.63 -3.08 2.08
N THR A 39 -4.63 -2.25 2.37
CA THR A 39 -4.77 -1.02 3.14
C THR A 39 -4.11 0.09 2.35
N SER A 40 -4.88 0.83 1.56
CA SER A 40 -4.45 2.13 1.07
C SER A 40 -4.46 3.06 2.27
N ALA A 41 -3.32 3.68 2.56
CA ALA A 41 -3.25 4.67 3.62
C ALA A 41 -4.02 5.91 3.19
N SER A 42 -5.35 5.94 3.34
CA SER A 42 -6.02 7.20 3.62
C SER A 42 -5.73 7.52 5.08
N ALA A 43 -4.48 7.90 5.39
CA ALA A 43 -4.14 8.54 6.65
C ALA A 43 -4.66 9.98 6.61
N VAL A 44 -5.95 10.14 6.33
CA VAL A 44 -6.65 11.40 6.56
C VAL A 44 -6.85 11.45 8.05
N ASN A 45 -6.01 12.23 8.74
CA ASN A 45 -6.21 12.52 10.14
C ASN A 45 -7.46 13.39 10.25
N PHE A 46 -8.63 12.75 10.36
CA PHE A 46 -9.92 13.44 10.49
C PHE A 46 -9.95 14.36 11.72
N THR A 47 -9.21 14.04 12.79
CA THR A 47 -9.06 14.91 13.95
C THR A 47 -8.41 16.23 13.58
N SER A 48 -7.40 16.24 12.71
CA SER A 48 -6.78 17.47 12.20
C SER A 48 -7.69 18.28 11.27
N LEU A 49 -8.64 17.64 10.59
CA LEU A 49 -9.60 18.29 9.68
C LEU A 49 -10.78 18.93 10.41
N VAL A 50 -11.13 18.40 11.59
CA VAL A 50 -12.29 18.86 12.38
C VAL A 50 -11.89 19.92 13.41
N LEU A 51 -10.63 19.93 13.86
CA LEU A 51 -10.10 20.91 14.83
C LEU A 51 -9.39 22.13 14.19
N SER A 52 -9.38 22.26 12.86
CA SER A 52 -8.96 23.49 12.16
C SER A 52 -10.12 24.47 12.03
#